data_AF-B6BTC3-F1
#
_entry.id   AF-B6BTC3-F1
#
_cell.length_a   1.000
_cell.length_b   1.000
_cell.length_c   1.000
_cell.angle_alpha   90.00
_cell.angle_beta   90.00
_cell.angle_gamma   90.00
#
_symmetry.space_group_name_H-M   'P 1'
#
loop_
_entity.id
_entity.type
_entity.pdbx_description
1 polymer ?
#
loop_
_entity_poly.entity_id
_entity_poly.type
_entity_poly.pdbx_seq_one_letter_code
_entity_poly.pdbx_strand_id
1 'polypeptide(L)'
;MLFWDPRKKLQISVQSKSHIEIDNSHYWSKINDRQQKDYTVNPPPKSEIKAHDDYEFSDHNRFTVINLTFKSMDVLQLSDQGHVRATHNFENNTQSWVSP
;
A
#
# COMPACT_ATOMS: atom_id res chain seq x y z
N MET A 1 2.94 -5.47 3.17
CA MET A 1 1.76 -5.29 2.30
C MET A 1 1.28 -6.65 1.82
N LEU A 2 -0.02 -6.84 1.62
CA LEU A 2 -0.60 -8.09 1.10
C LEU A 2 -1.56 -7.75 -0.04
N PHE A 3 -1.38 -8.43 -1.17
CA PHE A 3 -2.20 -8.30 -2.37
C PHE A 3 -2.86 -9.63 -2.65
N TRP A 4 -4.16 -9.60 -2.91
CA TRP A 4 -4.96 -10.79 -3.20
C TRP A 4 -5.68 -10.62 -4.53
N ASP A 5 -5.48 -11.57 -5.44
CA ASP A 5 -6.27 -11.71 -6.66
C ASP A 5 -7.15 -12.97 -6.55
N PRO A 6 -8.47 -12.84 -6.28
CA PRO A 6 -9.35 -13.99 -6.13
C PRO A 6 -9.55 -14.76 -7.44
N ARG A 7 -9.48 -14.09 -8.60
CA ARG A 7 -9.66 -14.76 -9.90
C ARG A 7 -8.47 -15.65 -10.20
N LYS A 8 -7.27 -15.16 -9.87
CA LYS A 8 -6.04 -15.95 -9.98
C LYS A 8 -5.81 -16.85 -8.79
N LYS A 9 -6.60 -16.76 -7.70
CA LYS A 9 -6.32 -17.41 -6.41
C LYS A 9 -4.88 -17.16 -5.91
N LEU A 10 -4.38 -15.94 -6.10
CA LEU A 10 -2.98 -15.56 -5.88
C LEU A 10 -2.87 -14.53 -4.75
N GLN A 11 -2.08 -14.85 -3.74
CA GLN A 11 -1.66 -13.94 -2.68
C GLN A 11 -0.18 -13.58 -2.85
N ILE A 12 0.13 -12.28 -2.80
CA ILE A 12 1.50 -11.77 -2.74
C ILE A 12 1.63 -10.93 -1.47
N SER A 13 2.48 -11.35 -0.55
CA SER A 13 2.88 -10.55 0.60
C SER A 13 4.29 -9.99 0.39
N VAL A 14 4.48 -8.72 0.69
CA VAL A 14 5.77 -8.03 0.57
C VAL A 14 6.13 -7.42 1.91
N GLN A 15 7.30 -7.75 2.42
CA GLN A 15 7.92 -7.02 3.52
C GLN A 15 8.84 -5.95 2.94
N SER A 16 8.81 -4.75 3.53
CA SER A 16 9.55 -3.60 3.03
C SER A 16 9.99 -2.71 4.18
N LYS A 17 11.09 -1.98 3.97
CA LYS A 17 11.39 -0.78 4.76
C LYS A 17 10.68 0.41 4.11
N SER A 18 10.01 1.22 4.91
CA SER A 18 9.33 2.43 4.46
C SER A 18 10.09 3.68 4.90
N HIS A 19 10.09 4.71 4.09
CA HIS A 19 10.49 6.05 4.49
C HIS A 19 9.54 7.09 3.90
N ILE A 20 9.44 8.24 4.57
CA ILE A 20 8.69 9.39 4.10
C ILE A 20 9.61 10.22 3.20
N GLU A 21 9.14 10.52 2.00
CA GLU A 21 9.81 11.44 1.09
C GLU A 21 9.67 12.87 1.60
N ILE A 22 10.80 13.55 1.77
CA ILE A 22 10.83 14.92 2.28
C ILE A 22 10.46 15.90 1.15
N ASP A 23 11.03 15.72 -0.04
CA ASP A 23 10.67 16.51 -1.22
C ASP A 23 9.62 15.79 -2.07
N ASN A 24 8.35 16.00 -1.72
CA ASN A 24 7.23 15.36 -2.40
C ASN A 24 6.49 16.29 -3.40
N SER A 25 7.02 17.49 -3.63
CA SER A 25 6.39 18.55 -4.45
C SER A 25 6.13 18.09 -5.89
N HIS A 26 7.07 17.34 -6.47
CA HIS A 26 6.96 16.78 -7.82
C HIS A 26 5.86 15.71 -7.95
N TYR A 27 5.51 15.03 -6.86
CA TYR A 27 4.42 14.05 -6.86
C TYR A 27 3.07 14.74 -6.67
N TRP A 28 3.03 15.77 -5.83
CA TRP A 28 1.83 16.59 -5.63
C TRP A 28 1.34 17.21 -6.95
N SER A 29 2.24 17.71 -7.79
CA SER A 29 1.86 18.31 -9.08
C SER A 29 1.29 17.32 -10.11
N LYS A 30 1.40 16.00 -9.87
CA LYS A 30 0.89 14.95 -10.76
C LYS A 30 -0.49 14.44 -10.39
N ILE A 31 -0.96 14.73 -9.18
CA ILE A 31 -2.30 14.31 -8.75
C ILE A 31 -3.32 15.36 -9.14
N ASN A 32 -4.51 14.93 -9.57
CA ASN A 32 -5.54 15.84 -10.03
C ASN A 32 -6.21 16.60 -8.86
N ASP A 33 -6.88 17.71 -9.15
CA ASP A 33 -7.48 18.58 -8.14
C ASP A 33 -8.45 17.85 -7.20
N ARG A 34 -9.21 16.87 -7.72
CA ARG A 34 -10.12 16.07 -6.91
C ARG A 34 -9.35 15.23 -5.89
N GLN A 35 -8.26 14.59 -6.29
CA GLN A 35 -7.41 13.81 -5.39
C GLN A 35 -6.65 14.70 -4.41
N GLN A 36 -6.17 15.87 -4.85
CA GLN A 36 -5.54 16.85 -3.96
C GLN A 36 -6.48 17.24 -2.82
N LYS A 37 -7.75 17.46 -3.14
CA LYS A 37 -8.79 17.83 -2.17
C LYS A 37 -8.97 16.77 -1.06
N ASP A 38 -8.80 15.48 -1.36
CA ASP A 38 -8.91 14.41 -0.35
C ASP A 38 -7.84 14.53 0.76
N TYR A 39 -6.70 15.17 0.50
CA TYR A 39 -5.65 15.40 1.49
C TYR A 39 -5.91 16.58 2.43
N THR A 40 -7.01 17.32 2.23
CA THR A 40 -7.35 18.48 3.04
C THR A 40 -8.61 18.29 3.89
N VAL A 41 -9.18 17.08 3.90
CA VAL A 41 -10.35 16.69 4.70
C VAL A 41 -10.14 17.01 6.18
N ASN A 42 -11.12 17.69 6.77
CA ASN A 42 -11.16 18.10 8.17
C ASN A 42 -12.52 17.70 8.79
N PRO A 43 -12.58 17.06 9.96
CA PRO A 43 -11.46 16.66 10.81
C PRO A 43 -10.60 15.55 10.16
N PRO A 44 -9.35 15.33 10.62
CA PRO A 44 -8.46 14.38 9.96
C PRO A 44 -9.01 12.93 9.99
N PRO A 45 -8.50 12.05 9.12
CA PRO A 45 -8.95 10.65 9.08
C PRO A 45 -8.91 9.97 10.44
N LYS A 46 -9.93 9.15 10.73
CA LYS A 46 -10.20 8.49 12.03
C LYS A 46 -10.64 9.42 13.18
N SER A 47 -10.91 10.69 12.92
CA SER A 47 -11.67 11.51 13.87
C SER A 47 -13.13 11.08 13.94
N GLU A 48 -13.75 11.30 15.09
CA GLU A 48 -15.19 11.12 15.28
C GLU A 48 -15.95 12.27 14.58
N ILE A 49 -17.01 11.92 13.84
CA ILE A 49 -17.90 12.85 13.12
C ILE A 49 -19.35 12.45 13.39
N LYS A 50 -20.29 13.39 13.34
CA LYS A 50 -21.69 13.11 13.73
C LYS A 50 -22.46 12.33 12.66
N ALA A 51 -22.07 12.49 11.39
CA ALA A 51 -22.67 11.82 10.25
C ALA A 51 -21.60 11.54 9.19
N HIS A 52 -21.90 10.66 8.24
CA HIS A 52 -20.96 10.20 7.20
C HIS A 52 -20.37 11.30 6.31
N ASP A 53 -21.00 12.47 6.29
CA ASP A 53 -20.74 13.65 5.47
C ASP A 53 -20.45 14.89 6.32
N ASP A 54 -20.35 14.73 7.64
CA ASP A 54 -20.03 15.81 8.59
C ASP A 54 -18.51 16.06 8.61
N TYR A 55 -17.97 16.43 7.45
CA TYR A 55 -16.58 16.83 7.23
C TYR A 55 -16.51 17.92 6.16
N GLU A 56 -15.43 18.69 6.20
CA GLU A 56 -15.16 19.79 5.29
C GLU A 56 -13.76 19.67 4.67
N PHE A 57 -13.43 20.61 3.80
CA PHE A 57 -12.11 20.69 3.19
C PHE A 57 -11.43 21.97 3.64
N SER A 58 -10.22 21.84 4.18
CA SER A 58 -9.42 22.94 4.69
C SER A 58 -8.31 23.33 3.70
N ASP A 59 -7.55 24.38 4.02
CA ASP A 59 -6.31 24.71 3.30
C ASP A 59 -5.11 23.89 3.81
N HIS A 60 -5.29 23.08 4.86
CA HIS A 60 -4.21 22.30 5.44
C HIS A 60 -3.99 20.99 4.67
N ASN A 61 -2.91 20.95 3.90
CA ASN A 61 -2.53 19.80 3.10
C ASN A 61 -1.71 18.77 3.92
N ARG A 62 -2.19 17.53 3.98
CA ARG A 62 -1.53 16.39 4.64
C ARG A 62 -0.89 15.39 3.68
N PHE A 63 -0.65 15.81 2.43
CA PHE A 63 -0.01 14.97 1.44
C PHE A 63 1.39 14.54 1.86
N THR A 64 1.68 13.27 1.60
CA THR A 64 3.01 12.70 1.78
C THR A 64 3.21 11.55 0.81
N VAL A 65 4.46 11.27 0.49
CA VAL A 65 4.85 10.12 -0.33
C VAL A 65 5.58 9.13 0.55
N ILE A 66 5.11 7.89 0.53
CA ILE A 66 5.71 6.78 1.27
C ILE A 66 6.45 5.90 0.26
N ASN A 67 7.77 5.94 0.32
CA ASN A 67 8.62 5.09 -0.49
C ASN A 67 8.84 3.75 0.21
N LEU A 68 8.71 2.66 -0.54
CA LEU A 68 8.85 1.30 -0.03
C LEU A 68 10.01 0.60 -0.72
N THR A 69 11.01 0.20 0.07
CA THR A 69 12.10 -0.65 -0.41
C THR A 69 11.82 -2.09 -0.01
N PHE A 70 11.58 -2.95 -0.99
CA PHE A 70 11.23 -4.35 -0.74
C PHE A 70 12.41 -5.12 -0.16
N LYS A 71 12.12 -5.97 0.82
CA LYS A 71 13.09 -6.81 1.54
C LYS A 71 12.85 -8.27 1.26
N SER A 72 11.60 -8.69 1.32
CA SER A 72 11.20 -10.04 0.94
C SER A 72 9.81 -10.04 0.32
N MET A 73 9.54 -11.10 -0.42
CA MET A 73 8.25 -11.41 -1.01
C MET A 73 7.88 -12.86 -0.69
N ASP A 74 6.61 -13.07 -0.40
CA ASP A 74 5.99 -14.37 -0.22
C ASP A 74 4.83 -14.47 -1.20
N VAL A 75 4.83 -15.53 -2.01
CA VAL A 75 3.84 -15.75 -3.06
C VAL A 75 3.15 -17.07 -2.77
N LEU A 76 1.85 -17.02 -2.56
CA LEU A 76 0.99 -18.20 -2.34
C LEU A 76 -0.04 -18.26 -3.46
N GLN A 77 -0.07 -19.37 -4.17
CA GLN A 77 -1.02 -19.64 -5.23
C GLN A 77 -1.88 -20.84 -4.81
N LEU A 78 -3.18 -20.60 -4.58
CA LEU A 78 -4.10 -21.69 -4.26
C LEU A 78 -4.42 -22.44 -5.55
N SER A 79 -4.46 -23.77 -5.42
CA SER A 79 -4.73 -24.72 -6.48
C SER A 79 -5.40 -25.94 -5.88
N ASP A 80 -6.27 -26.57 -6.67
CA ASP A 80 -7.02 -27.76 -6.28
C ASP A 80 -6.14 -29.02 -6.30
N GLN A 81 -4.96 -28.96 -6.94
CA GLN A 81 -3.94 -30.01 -6.99
C GLN A 81 -2.90 -29.88 -5.87
N GLY A 82 -3.19 -29.08 -4.85
CA GLY A 82 -2.23 -28.68 -3.82
C GLY A 82 -1.73 -27.26 -4.06
N HIS A 83 -1.71 -26.46 -3.00
CA HIS A 83 -1.25 -25.08 -3.06
C HIS A 83 0.26 -25.05 -3.29
N VAL A 84 0.74 -23.96 -3.88
CA VAL A 84 2.19 -23.74 -4.08
C VAL A 84 2.59 -22.42 -3.46
N ARG A 85 3.75 -22.42 -2.82
CA ARG A 85 4.27 -21.24 -2.15
C ARG A 85 5.76 -21.07 -2.39
N ALA A 86 6.16 -19.84 -2.68
CA ALA A 86 7.54 -19.47 -2.87
C ALA A 86 7.85 -18.20 -2.07
N THR A 87 9.10 -18.09 -1.64
CA THR A 87 9.65 -16.88 -1.03
C THR A 87 10.80 -16.35 -1.85
N HIS A 88 11.00 -15.04 -1.80
CA HIS A 88 12.14 -14.35 -2.38
C HIS A 88 12.68 -13.33 -1.39
N ASN A 89 14.00 -13.28 -1.25
CA ASN A 89 14.69 -12.25 -0.47
C ASN A 89 15.48 -11.36 -1.45
N PHE A 90 15.12 -10.07 -1.46
CA PHE A 90 15.70 -9.10 -2.39
C PHE A 90 17.10 -8.62 -1.97
N GLU A 91 17.47 -8.75 -0.69
CA GLU A 91 18.78 -8.30 -0.21
C GLU A 91 19.90 -9.24 -0.67
N ASN A 92 19.64 -10.55 -0.66
CA ASN A 92 20.61 -11.57 -1.10
C ASN A 92 20.25 -12.17 -2.47
N ASN A 93 19.15 -11.73 -3.09
CA ASN A 93 18.63 -12.22 -4.36
C ASN A 93 18.45 -13.75 -4.40
N THR A 94 17.93 -14.34 -3.31
CA THR A 94 17.65 -15.78 -3.24
C THR A 94 16.17 -16.07 -3.25
N GLN A 95 15.81 -17.26 -3.71
CA GLN A 95 14.44 -17.75 -3.74
C GLN A 95 14.35 -19.19 -3.27
N SER A 96 13.20 -19.56 -2.71
CA SER A 96 12.95 -20.93 -2.24
C SER A 96 11.49 -21.29 -2.40
N TRP A 97 11.24 -22.54 -2.79
CA TRP A 97 9.94 -23.16 -2.62
C TRP A 97 9.77 -23.53 -1.14
N VAL A 98 8.58 -23.28 -0.59
CA VAL A 98 8.25 -23.61 0.80
C VAL A 98 6.92 -24.34 0.85
N SER A 99 6.65 -25.07 1.93
CA SER A 99 5.33 -25.63 2.15
C SER A 99 4.29 -24.49 2.19
N PRO A 100 3.11 -24.68 1.61
CA PRO A 100 2.03 -23.69 1.63
C PRO A 100 1.63 -23.24 3.04
#